data_AF-A0A846SXH3-F1
#
_entry.id   AF-A0A846SXH3-F1
#
_cell.length_a   1.000
_cell.length_b   1.000
_cell.length_c   1.000
_cell.angle_alpha   90.00
_cell.angle_beta   90.00
_cell.angle_gamma   90.00
#
_symmetry.space_group_name_H-M   'P 1'
#
loop_
_entity.id
_entity.type
_entity.pdbx_description
1 polymer ?
#
loop_
_entity_poly.entity_id
_entity_poly.type
_entity_poly.pdbx_seq_one_letter_code
_entity_poly.pdbx_strand_id
1 'polypeptide(L)'
;MKRAQVEIVGLLVIIILVALVFFLFITTRMNAPDPTRFKEDAQMREYARQFVITLHATSTSCGQSLGDLIQDCIEGSGRTCQGSDPCAYVDQASTNILASTLDAWGITYALNITGTPIAITHGHCTDKTPSYGEGIQKLPIFLGYQNGQALFKDEEIRLRICQ
;
A
#
# COMPACT_ATOMS: atom_id res chain seq x y z
N MET A 1 71.15 17.49 -3.82
CA MET A 1 70.23 16.46 -4.37
C MET A 1 68.89 16.33 -3.63
N LYS A 2 68.69 16.84 -2.40
CA LYS A 2 67.43 16.65 -1.64
C LYS A 2 66.22 17.48 -2.10
N ARG A 3 66.38 18.49 -2.97
CA ARG A 3 65.25 19.35 -3.43
C ARG A 3 64.40 18.72 -4.53
N ALA A 4 65.00 17.98 -5.47
CA ALA A 4 64.26 17.35 -6.56
C ALA A 4 63.32 16.22 -6.11
N GLN A 5 63.63 15.56 -4.98
CA GLN A 5 62.78 14.50 -4.43
C GLN A 5 61.48 15.03 -3.82
N VAL A 6 61.47 16.27 -3.32
CA VAL A 6 60.28 16.88 -2.71
C VAL A 6 59.23 17.26 -3.76
N GLU A 7 59.67 17.62 -4.97
CA GLU A 7 58.79 18.02 -6.08
C GLU A 7 57.99 16.82 -6.63
N ILE A 8 58.62 15.64 -6.72
CA ILE A 8 57.98 14.40 -7.18
C ILE A 8 56.96 13.89 -6.15
N VAL A 9 57.22 14.05 -4.85
CA VAL A 9 56.29 13.64 -3.78
C VAL A 9 55.01 14.48 -3.84
N GLY A 10 55.11 15.78 -4.12
CA GLY A 10 53.93 16.65 -4.27
C GLY A 10 53.03 16.22 -5.43
N LEU A 11 53.62 15.87 -6.57
CA LEU A 11 52.88 15.39 -7.73
C LEU A 11 52.19 14.05 -7.47
N LEU A 12 52.84 13.15 -6.72
CA LEU A 12 52.27 11.84 -6.35
C LEU A 12 51.03 11.99 -5.46
N VAL A 13 51.05 12.92 -4.50
CA VAL A 13 49.87 13.20 -3.64
C VAL A 13 48.68 13.70 -4.46
N ILE A 14 48.92 14.57 -5.44
CA ILE A 14 47.85 15.08 -6.31
C ILE A 14 47.21 13.95 -7.14
N ILE A 15 48.02 13.04 -7.69
CA ILE A 15 47.51 11.91 -8.48
C ILE A 15 46.62 11.01 -7.61
N ILE A 16 47.03 10.72 -6.38
CA ILE A 16 46.24 9.91 -5.44
C ILE A 16 44.90 10.60 -5.14
N LEU A 17 44.91 11.91 -4.90
CA LEU A 17 43.69 12.68 -4.65
C LEU A 17 42.73 12.63 -5.85
N VAL A 18 43.25 12.82 -7.07
CA VAL A 18 42.44 12.74 -8.30
C VAL A 18 41.86 11.33 -8.48
N ALA A 19 42.65 10.28 -8.24
CA ALA A 19 42.18 8.90 -8.32
C ALA A 19 41.07 8.60 -7.30
N LEU A 20 41.19 9.11 -6.07
CA LEU A 20 40.16 8.96 -5.03
C LEU A 20 38.86 9.67 -5.39
N VAL A 21 38.94 10.91 -5.89
CA VAL A 21 37.76 11.66 -6.34
C VAL A 21 37.07 10.95 -7.49
N PHE A 22 37.85 10.44 -8.46
CA PHE A 22 37.32 9.70 -9.60
C PHE A 22 36.64 8.39 -9.16
N PHE A 23 37.27 7.64 -8.25
CA PHE A 23 36.70 6.41 -7.69
C PHE A 23 35.39 6.67 -6.91
N LEU A 24 35.36 7.72 -6.08
CA LEU A 24 34.14 8.14 -5.37
C LEU A 24 33.04 8.56 -6.34
N PHE A 25 33.38 9.26 -7.42
CA PHE A 25 32.39 9.66 -8.43
C PHE A 25 31.77 8.45 -9.14
N ILE A 26 32.57 7.47 -9.54
CA ILE A 26 32.07 6.25 -10.19
C ILE A 26 31.20 5.44 -9.23
N THR A 27 31.67 5.20 -8.01
CA THR A 27 30.95 4.37 -7.03
C THR A 27 29.62 4.99 -6.60
N THR A 28 29.55 6.32 -6.49
CA THR A 28 28.30 7.02 -6.15
C THR A 28 27.31 7.10 -7.31
N ARG A 29 27.80 7.20 -8.57
CA ARG A 29 26.93 7.24 -9.75
C ARG A 29 26.40 5.88 -10.17
N MET A 30 27.19 4.82 -10.05
CA MET A 30 26.77 3.47 -10.43
C MET A 30 25.79 2.84 -9.43
N ASN A 31 25.85 3.25 -8.16
CA ASN A 31 24.98 2.72 -7.11
C ASN A 31 23.79 3.64 -6.80
N ALA A 32 23.55 4.69 -7.58
CA ALA A 32 22.39 5.53 -7.38
C ALA A 32 21.13 4.70 -7.69
N PRO A 33 20.25 4.45 -6.70
CA PRO A 33 19.01 3.73 -6.94
C PRO A 33 18.18 4.51 -7.98
N ASP A 34 17.56 3.78 -8.91
CA ASP A 34 16.77 4.38 -9.98
C ASP A 34 15.63 5.21 -9.36
N PRO A 35 15.69 6.56 -9.44
CA PRO A 35 14.73 7.42 -8.76
C PRO A 35 13.32 7.27 -9.33
N THR A 36 13.18 6.69 -10.53
CA THR A 36 11.90 6.47 -11.19
C THR A 36 11.05 5.43 -10.45
N ARG A 37 11.65 4.30 -10.08
CA ARG A 37 10.96 3.21 -9.36
C ARG A 37 10.45 3.64 -8.00
N PHE A 38 11.28 4.36 -7.23
CA PHE A 38 10.88 4.83 -5.90
C PHE A 38 9.68 5.79 -5.97
N LYS A 39 9.63 6.65 -7.02
CA LYS A 39 8.53 7.58 -7.21
C LYS A 39 7.23 6.85 -7.57
N GLU A 40 7.31 5.83 -8.42
CA GLU A 40 6.18 5.01 -8.84
C GLU A 40 5.58 4.22 -7.66
N ASP A 41 6.43 3.56 -6.87
CA ASP A 41 5.99 2.82 -5.67
C ASP A 41 5.28 3.74 -4.66
N ALA A 42 5.85 4.92 -4.41
CA ALA A 42 5.25 5.90 -3.51
C ALA A 42 3.88 6.39 -4.01
N GLN A 43 3.74 6.60 -5.32
CA GLN A 43 2.47 6.98 -5.94
C GLN A 43 1.43 5.86 -5.83
N MET A 44 1.80 4.62 -6.15
CA MET A 44 0.91 3.47 -6.06
C MET A 44 0.44 3.19 -4.64
N ARG A 45 1.31 3.38 -3.64
CA ARG A 45 0.93 3.28 -2.23
C ARG A 45 -0.11 4.34 -1.84
N GLU A 46 0.08 5.58 -2.28
CA GLU A 46 -0.88 6.65 -1.99
C GLU A 46 -2.22 6.40 -2.72
N TYR A 47 -2.19 5.93 -3.97
CA TYR A 47 -3.40 5.54 -4.68
C TYR A 47 -4.16 4.41 -3.97
N ALA A 48 -3.48 3.34 -3.57
CA ALA A 48 -4.10 2.24 -2.83
C ALA A 48 -4.73 2.74 -1.53
N ARG A 49 -4.03 3.61 -0.79
CA ARG A 49 -4.55 4.20 0.45
C ARG A 49 -5.80 5.05 0.21
N GLN A 50 -5.74 5.99 -0.73
CA GLN A 50 -6.89 6.85 -1.06
C GLN A 50 -8.07 6.06 -1.59
N PHE A 51 -7.80 4.99 -2.35
CA PHE A 51 -8.84 4.09 -2.83
C PHE A 51 -9.57 3.43 -1.67
N VAL A 52 -8.87 2.84 -0.71
CA VAL A 52 -9.51 2.18 0.43
C VAL A 52 -10.29 3.18 1.30
N ILE A 53 -9.74 4.38 1.53
CA ILE A 53 -10.46 5.45 2.24
C ILE A 53 -11.75 5.83 1.51
N THR A 54 -11.68 5.99 0.19
CA THR A 54 -12.84 6.34 -0.64
C THR A 54 -13.86 5.22 -0.68
N LEU A 55 -13.40 3.97 -0.83
CA LEU A 55 -14.24 2.77 -0.80
C LEU A 55 -15.02 2.71 0.51
N HIS A 56 -14.34 2.89 1.65
CA HIS A 56 -14.96 2.96 2.97
C HIS A 56 -16.01 4.07 3.06
N ALA A 57 -15.71 5.27 2.56
CA ALA A 57 -16.59 6.43 2.63
C ALA A 57 -17.71 6.45 1.57
N THR A 58 -17.72 5.51 0.62
CA THR A 58 -18.67 5.50 -0.50
C THR A 58 -20.09 5.29 0.04
N SER A 59 -21.00 6.21 -0.29
CA SER A 59 -22.41 6.09 0.08
C SER A 59 -23.11 5.03 -0.77
N THR A 60 -23.99 4.28 -0.13
CA THR A 60 -24.78 3.24 -0.78
C THR A 60 -26.23 3.69 -0.93
N SER A 61 -26.99 2.96 -1.76
CA SER A 61 -28.43 3.14 -1.88
C SER A 61 -29.21 2.85 -0.59
N CYS A 62 -28.56 2.27 0.42
CA CYS A 62 -29.13 1.98 1.74
C CYS A 62 -29.03 3.14 2.71
N GLY A 63 -28.49 4.30 2.30
CA GLY A 63 -28.33 5.47 3.15
C GLY A 63 -27.19 5.38 4.17
N GLN A 64 -26.45 4.27 4.14
CA GLN A 64 -25.23 4.04 4.92
C GLN A 64 -24.01 4.06 4.00
N SER A 65 -22.82 4.31 4.56
CA SER A 65 -21.57 4.13 3.82
C SER A 65 -21.24 2.65 3.65
N LEU A 66 -20.39 2.31 2.68
CA LEU A 66 -19.91 0.94 2.51
C LEU A 66 -19.12 0.48 3.75
N GLY A 67 -18.41 1.40 4.43
CA GLY A 67 -17.75 1.14 5.71
C GLY A 67 -18.72 0.70 6.80
N ASP A 68 -19.89 1.35 6.91
CA ASP A 68 -20.93 0.95 7.86
C ASP A 68 -21.48 -0.44 7.53
N LEU A 69 -21.67 -0.77 6.24
CA LEU A 69 -22.11 -2.09 5.81
C LEU A 69 -21.06 -3.18 6.05
N ILE A 70 -19.76 -2.84 5.93
CA ILE A 70 -18.65 -3.72 6.30
C ILE A 70 -18.70 -4.01 7.81
N GLN A 71 -18.94 -2.99 8.63
CA GLN A 71 -19.10 -3.17 10.06
C GLN A 71 -20.33 -4.03 10.39
N ASP A 72 -21.48 -3.78 9.77
CA ASP A 72 -22.70 -4.59 9.92
C ASP A 72 -22.46 -6.05 9.49
N CYS A 73 -21.64 -6.28 8.46
CA CYS A 73 -21.20 -7.61 8.02
C CYS A 73 -20.31 -8.32 9.06
N ILE A 74 -19.33 -7.63 9.63
CA ILE A 74 -18.42 -8.20 10.64
C ILE A 74 -19.17 -8.52 11.94
N GLU A 75 -20.04 -7.61 12.38
CA GLU A 75 -20.81 -7.77 13.63
C GLU A 75 -21.95 -8.79 13.48
N GLY A 76 -22.36 -9.11 12.24
CA GLY A 76 -23.50 -9.97 11.98
C GLY A 76 -24.82 -9.36 12.45
N SER A 77 -25.00 -8.04 12.30
CA SER A 77 -26.12 -7.29 12.88
C SER A 77 -27.50 -7.68 12.34
N GLY A 78 -27.55 -8.45 11.25
CA GLY A 78 -28.79 -8.93 10.62
C GLY A 78 -29.59 -7.84 9.89
N ARG A 79 -29.06 -6.61 9.84
CA ARG A 79 -29.63 -5.55 9.00
C ARG A 79 -29.49 -5.96 7.54
N THR A 80 -30.49 -5.69 6.73
CA THR A 80 -30.43 -5.98 5.29
C THR A 80 -30.36 -4.68 4.52
N CYS A 81 -29.57 -4.67 3.44
CA CYS A 81 -29.44 -3.56 2.53
C CYS A 81 -30.12 -3.95 1.22
N GLN A 82 -31.25 -3.30 0.89
CA GLN A 82 -32.12 -3.66 -0.25
C GLN A 82 -32.59 -5.13 -0.24
N GLY A 83 -32.79 -5.71 0.95
CA GLY A 83 -33.18 -7.11 1.10
C GLY A 83 -32.05 -8.12 0.91
N SER A 84 -30.81 -7.65 0.69
CA SER A 84 -29.61 -8.49 0.66
C SER A 84 -28.86 -8.45 2.00
N ASP A 85 -28.15 -9.53 2.27
CA ASP A 85 -27.20 -9.62 3.37
C ASP A 85 -26.07 -8.57 3.20
N PRO A 86 -25.63 -7.87 4.26
CA PRO A 86 -24.60 -6.84 4.17
C PRO A 86 -23.29 -7.34 3.56
N CYS A 87 -22.85 -8.56 3.91
CA CYS A 87 -21.61 -9.11 3.36
C CYS A 87 -21.73 -9.36 1.86
N ALA A 88 -22.86 -9.92 1.42
CA ALA A 88 -23.12 -10.14 0.00
C ALA A 88 -23.19 -8.82 -0.78
N TYR A 89 -23.82 -7.79 -0.21
CA TYR A 89 -23.88 -6.47 -0.83
C TYR A 89 -22.49 -5.84 -0.93
N VAL A 90 -21.70 -5.88 0.14
CA VAL A 90 -20.33 -5.34 0.17
C VAL A 90 -19.44 -6.04 -0.84
N ASP A 91 -19.52 -7.37 -0.93
CA ASP A 91 -18.74 -8.17 -1.89
C ASP A 91 -19.06 -7.75 -3.34
N GLN A 92 -20.35 -7.68 -3.67
CA GLN A 92 -20.80 -7.28 -5.00
C GLN A 92 -20.44 -5.82 -5.32
N ALA A 93 -20.69 -4.89 -4.40
CA ALA A 93 -20.39 -3.48 -4.58
C ALA A 93 -18.87 -3.25 -4.73
N SER A 94 -18.06 -3.89 -3.90
CA SER A 94 -16.59 -3.79 -3.96
C SER A 94 -16.06 -4.38 -5.27
N THR A 95 -16.58 -5.54 -5.69
CA THR A 95 -16.25 -6.16 -6.99
C THR A 95 -16.58 -5.21 -8.15
N ASN A 96 -17.77 -4.61 -8.15
CA ASN A 96 -18.16 -3.68 -9.22
C ASN A 96 -17.29 -2.41 -9.24
N ILE A 97 -17.00 -1.83 -8.07
CA ILE A 97 -16.16 -0.63 -7.95
C ILE A 97 -14.76 -0.95 -8.47
N LEU A 98 -14.15 -2.04 -8.00
CA LEU A 98 -12.82 -2.46 -8.43
C LEU A 98 -12.77 -2.79 -9.94
N ALA A 99 -13.77 -3.49 -10.46
CA ALA A 99 -13.88 -3.82 -11.88
C ALA A 99 -14.00 -2.57 -12.77
N SER A 100 -14.78 -1.58 -12.31
CA SER A 100 -14.96 -0.31 -13.03
C SER A 100 -13.75 0.63 -12.95
N THR A 101 -12.80 0.36 -12.07
CA THR A 101 -11.65 1.22 -11.79
C THR A 101 -10.33 0.51 -12.10
N LEU A 102 -9.84 -0.32 -11.20
CA LEU A 102 -8.54 -0.96 -11.30
C LEU A 102 -8.48 -1.99 -12.45
N ASP A 103 -9.52 -2.80 -12.66
CA ASP A 103 -9.56 -3.75 -13.79
C ASP A 103 -9.59 -3.01 -15.12
N ALA A 104 -10.41 -1.96 -15.22
CA ALA A 104 -10.50 -1.12 -16.42
C ALA A 104 -9.15 -0.46 -16.75
N TRP A 105 -8.28 -0.25 -15.76
CA TRP A 105 -6.91 0.26 -15.92
C TRP A 105 -5.87 -0.84 -16.12
N GLY A 106 -6.26 -2.12 -16.09
CA GLY A 106 -5.35 -3.26 -16.23
C GLY A 106 -4.41 -3.44 -15.03
N ILE A 107 -4.80 -2.97 -13.85
CA ILE A 107 -4.01 -3.07 -12.63
C ILE A 107 -4.34 -4.37 -11.91
N THR A 108 -3.34 -5.19 -11.59
CA THR A 108 -3.56 -6.39 -10.76
C THR A 108 -3.62 -6.02 -9.29
N TYR A 109 -4.55 -6.62 -8.55
CA TYR A 109 -4.76 -6.29 -7.15
C TYR A 109 -5.33 -7.45 -6.33
N ALA A 110 -5.25 -7.29 -5.01
CA ALA A 110 -5.92 -8.12 -4.03
C ALA A 110 -6.54 -7.22 -2.94
N LEU A 111 -7.86 -7.27 -2.80
CA LEU A 111 -8.60 -6.68 -1.68
C LEU A 111 -8.93 -7.78 -0.66
N ASN A 112 -8.62 -7.54 0.60
CA ASN A 112 -8.97 -8.40 1.72
C ASN A 112 -9.60 -7.56 2.84
N ILE A 113 -10.73 -8.02 3.38
CA ILE A 113 -11.41 -7.38 4.51
C ILE A 113 -11.38 -8.35 5.70
N THR A 114 -10.55 -8.02 6.69
CA THR A 114 -10.37 -8.88 7.87
C THR A 114 -11.67 -8.94 8.68
N GLY A 115 -11.98 -10.12 9.22
CA GLY A 115 -13.24 -10.37 9.91
C GLY A 115 -14.41 -10.76 8.99
N THR A 116 -14.20 -10.81 7.67
CA THR A 116 -15.20 -11.24 6.68
C THR A 116 -14.65 -12.33 5.75
N PRO A 117 -15.50 -13.08 5.03
CA PRO A 117 -15.04 -14.01 3.99
C PRO A 117 -14.68 -13.30 2.66
N ILE A 118 -14.71 -11.96 2.62
CA ILE A 118 -14.58 -11.19 1.38
C ILE A 118 -13.10 -11.04 1.02
N ALA A 119 -12.71 -11.72 -0.04
CA ALA A 119 -11.39 -11.62 -0.65
C ALA A 119 -11.54 -11.54 -2.17
N ILE A 120 -11.20 -10.40 -2.75
CA ILE A 120 -11.36 -10.13 -4.19
C ILE A 120 -9.96 -10.02 -4.79
N THR A 121 -9.66 -10.85 -5.78
CA THR A 121 -8.36 -10.84 -6.46
C THR A 121 -8.56 -10.69 -7.96
N HIS A 122 -7.70 -9.88 -8.58
CA HIS A 122 -7.61 -9.75 -10.03
C HIS A 122 -6.16 -10.00 -10.49
N GLY A 123 -6.00 -10.87 -11.48
CA GLY A 123 -4.69 -11.30 -11.99
C GLY A 123 -3.92 -12.21 -11.03
N HIS A 124 -2.59 -12.23 -11.14
CA HIS A 124 -1.70 -13.08 -10.33
C HIS A 124 -1.19 -12.37 -9.05
N CYS A 125 -2.09 -11.67 -8.35
CA CYS A 125 -1.78 -11.03 -7.07
C CYS A 125 -1.93 -12.05 -5.93
N THR A 126 -0.81 -12.61 -5.49
CA THR A 126 -0.73 -13.55 -4.37
C THR A 126 0.04 -12.94 -3.21
N ASP A 127 -0.01 -13.55 -2.02
CA ASP A 127 0.77 -13.07 -0.88
C ASP A 127 2.28 -13.01 -1.14
N LYS A 128 2.76 -13.83 -2.07
CA LYS A 128 4.16 -13.92 -2.50
C LYS A 128 4.52 -12.93 -3.60
N THR A 129 3.54 -12.34 -4.27
CA THR A 129 3.77 -11.38 -5.35
C THR A 129 4.24 -10.06 -4.71
N PRO A 130 5.35 -9.46 -5.19
CA PRO A 130 5.78 -8.15 -4.71
C PRO A 130 4.68 -7.13 -4.96
N SER A 131 4.34 -6.33 -3.94
CA SER A 131 3.36 -5.26 -4.07
C SER A 131 4.04 -3.94 -4.39
N TYR A 132 3.51 -3.22 -5.38
CA TYR A 132 3.89 -1.85 -5.71
C TYR A 132 3.33 -0.85 -4.71
N GLY A 133 2.15 -1.16 -4.15
CA GLY A 133 1.45 -0.31 -3.21
C GLY A 133 0.55 -1.13 -2.30
N GLU A 134 0.39 -0.64 -1.09
CA GLU A 134 -0.57 -1.21 -0.14
C GLU A 134 -1.30 -0.06 0.59
N GLY A 135 -2.62 -0.13 0.55
CA GLY A 135 -3.53 0.73 1.29
C GLY A 135 -4.18 -0.05 2.40
N ILE A 136 -4.12 0.48 3.63
CA ILE A 136 -4.77 -0.11 4.79
C ILE A 136 -5.67 0.94 5.43
N GLN A 137 -6.93 0.58 5.66
CA GLN A 137 -7.86 1.35 6.47
C GLN A 137 -8.29 0.51 7.67
N LYS A 138 -8.05 1.03 8.87
CA LYS A 138 -8.48 0.40 10.10
C LYS A 138 -9.96 0.65 10.36
N LEU A 139 -10.62 -0.38 10.87
CA LEU A 139 -12.02 -0.43 11.26
C LEU A 139 -12.08 -0.80 12.75
N PRO A 140 -12.29 0.17 13.66
CA PRO A 140 -12.48 -0.16 15.06
C PRO A 140 -13.87 -0.76 15.28
N ILE A 141 -13.93 -2.06 15.54
CA ILE A 141 -15.17 -2.77 15.85
C ILE A 141 -15.37 -2.78 17.36
N PHE A 142 -16.53 -2.32 17.83
CA PHE A 142 -16.85 -2.32 19.26
C PHE A 142 -17.34 -3.69 19.70
N LEU A 143 -16.58 -4.34 20.59
CA LEU A 143 -16.90 -5.68 21.11
C LEU A 143 -17.75 -5.65 22.39
N GLY A 144 -17.98 -4.48 22.99
CA GLY A 144 -18.67 -4.32 24.27
C GLY A 144 -17.78 -3.70 25.35
N TYR A 145 -18.16 -3.91 26.62
CA TYR A 145 -17.39 -3.46 27.78
C TYR A 145 -16.83 -4.65 28.56
N GLN A 146 -15.56 -4.58 28.96
CA GLN A 146 -14.95 -5.49 29.94
C GLN A 146 -14.36 -4.69 31.10
N ASN A 147 -14.75 -5.02 32.33
CA ASN A 147 -14.31 -4.33 33.55
C ASN A 147 -14.50 -2.79 33.50
N GLY A 148 -15.60 -2.34 32.87
CA GLY A 148 -15.90 -0.90 32.72
C GLY A 148 -15.10 -0.18 31.62
N GLN A 149 -14.27 -0.90 30.85
CA GLN A 149 -13.53 -0.35 29.71
C GLN A 149 -14.14 -0.83 28.40
N ALA A 150 -14.25 0.07 27.42
CA ALA A 150 -14.69 -0.28 26.07
C ALA A 150 -13.63 -1.14 25.38
N LEU A 151 -14.05 -2.30 24.86
CA LEU A 151 -13.19 -3.23 24.14
C LEU A 151 -13.41 -3.06 22.64
N PHE A 152 -12.32 -2.86 21.91
CA PHE A 152 -12.34 -2.76 20.46
C PHE A 152 -11.49 -3.86 19.83
N LYS A 153 -11.90 -4.34 18.66
CA LYS A 153 -11.08 -5.16 17.78
C LYS A 153 -10.73 -4.34 16.55
N ASP A 154 -9.44 -4.24 16.26
CA ASP A 154 -8.95 -3.62 15.03
C ASP A 154 -9.14 -4.64 13.90
N GLU A 155 -10.15 -4.43 13.07
CA GLU A 155 -10.25 -5.06 11.75
C GLU A 155 -9.67 -4.11 10.69
N GLU A 156 -9.36 -4.62 9.51
CA GLU A 156 -8.77 -3.80 8.46
C GLU A 156 -9.27 -4.17 7.07
N ILE A 157 -9.45 -3.13 6.24
CA ILE A 157 -9.58 -3.24 4.79
C ILE A 157 -8.19 -3.03 4.21
N ARG A 158 -7.70 -4.03 3.49
CA ARG A 158 -6.37 -4.05 2.90
C ARG A 158 -6.47 -4.21 1.40
N LEU A 159 -5.97 -3.24 0.64
CA LEU A 159 -5.82 -3.32 -0.81
C LEU A 159 -4.33 -3.39 -1.15
N ARG A 160 -3.93 -4.45 -1.84
CA ARG A 160 -2.60 -4.62 -2.41
C ARG A 160 -2.66 -4.44 -3.92
N ILE A 161 -1.78 -3.62 -4.46
CA ILE A 161 -1.55 -3.48 -5.90
C ILE A 161 -0.31 -4.30 -6.26
N CYS A 162 -0.46 -5.21 -7.22
CA CYS A 162 0.56 -6.16 -7.65
C CYS A 162 1.09 -5.85 -9.05
N GLN A 163 2.23 -6.47 -9.39
CA GLN A 163 2.83 -6.46 -10.72
C GLN A 163 2.31 -7.60 -11.59
#